data_AF-A0AAI8FPZ3-F1
#
_entry.id   AF-A0AAI8FPZ3-F1
#
_cell.length_a   1.000
_cell.length_b   1.000
_cell.length_c   1.000
_cell.angle_alpha   90.00
_cell.angle_beta   90.00
_cell.angle_gamma   90.00
#
_symmetry.space_group_name_H-M   'P 1'
#
loop_
_entity.id
_entity.type
_entity.pdbx_description
1 polymer ?
#
loop_
_entity_poly.entity_id
_entity_poly.type
_entity_poly.pdbx_seq_one_letter_code
_entity_poly.pdbx_strand_id
1 'polypeptide(L)'
;MQEPSDERSRRARRTTAAGRPPPADRRALIRAYGFALAAILVIALFPILSVAAAGIVADAAGCALNEASVHPCLIGGIDFGETLYAMGVLGWLMLGSLPIGGLLLMAWAIALLAHLLRRRASTRR
;
A
#
# COMPACT_ATOMS: atom_id res chain seq x y z
N MET A 1 9.37 -31.22 -56.58
CA MET A 1 8.54 -30.06 -56.17
C MET A 1 8.02 -30.36 -54.76
N GLN A 2 8.67 -29.82 -53.73
CA GLN A 2 8.53 -30.24 -52.31
C GLN A 2 8.23 -29.06 -51.35
N GLU A 3 7.55 -28.00 -51.81
CA GLU A 3 7.40 -26.74 -51.05
C GLU A 3 6.21 -26.56 -50.06
N PRO A 4 5.11 -27.35 -50.03
CA PRO A 4 3.93 -26.95 -49.21
C PRO A 4 4.01 -27.29 -47.70
N SER A 5 4.95 -28.14 -47.27
CA SER A 5 5.06 -28.57 -45.86
C SER A 5 5.80 -27.56 -44.98
N ASP A 6 6.75 -26.82 -45.57
CA ASP A 6 7.67 -25.94 -44.84
C ASP A 6 6.98 -24.62 -44.44
N GLU A 7 6.11 -24.09 -45.30
CA GLU A 7 5.29 -22.91 -44.99
C GLU A 7 4.29 -23.18 -43.86
N ARG A 8 3.66 -24.36 -43.84
CA ARG A 8 2.70 -24.76 -42.80
C ARG A 8 3.41 -24.89 -41.45
N SER A 9 4.63 -25.42 -41.45
CA SER A 9 5.51 -25.53 -40.29
C SER A 9 5.95 -24.17 -39.76
N ARG A 10 6.28 -23.21 -40.64
CA ARG A 10 6.60 -21.83 -40.27
C ARG A 10 5.40 -21.08 -39.70
N ARG A 11 4.20 -21.29 -40.22
CA ARG A 11 2.97 -20.67 -39.73
C ARG A 11 2.60 -21.15 -38.32
N ALA A 12 2.73 -22.45 -38.05
CA ALA A 12 2.48 -23.04 -36.73
C ALA A 12 3.48 -22.56 -35.66
N ARG A 13 4.74 -22.31 -36.06
CA ARG A 13 5.78 -21.78 -35.16
C ARG A 13 5.60 -20.30 -34.83
N ARG A 14 4.99 -19.51 -35.73
CA ARG A 14 4.65 -18.10 -35.48
C ARG A 14 3.45 -17.93 -34.54
N THR A 15 2.44 -18.79 -34.62
CA THR A 15 1.26 -18.71 -33.73
C THR A 15 1.57 -19.08 -32.28
N THR A 16 2.60 -19.89 -32.03
CA THR A 16 3.03 -20.26 -30.67
C THR A 16 3.84 -19.16 -29.96
N ALA A 17 4.50 -18.27 -30.71
CA ALA A 17 5.30 -17.19 -30.14
C ALA A 17 4.47 -15.99 -29.63
N ALA A 18 3.27 -15.77 -30.16
CA ALA A 18 2.44 -14.60 -29.85
C ALA A 18 1.70 -14.68 -28.48
N GLY A 19 1.73 -15.83 -27.80
CA GLY A 19 0.91 -16.08 -26.61
C GLY A 19 1.61 -16.00 -25.26
N ARG A 20 2.92 -15.73 -25.19
CA ARG A 20 3.62 -15.60 -23.90
C ARG A 20 3.61 -14.12 -23.49
N PRO A 21 2.87 -13.71 -22.44
CA PRO A 21 3.13 -12.39 -21.85
C PRO A 21 4.62 -12.34 -21.47
N PRO A 22 5.34 -11.24 -21.78
CA PRO A 22 6.73 -11.11 -21.41
C PRO A 22 6.86 -11.34 -19.90
N PRO A 23 7.88 -12.07 -19.43
CA PRO A 23 8.08 -12.26 -18.00
C PRO A 23 8.24 -10.88 -17.37
N ALA A 24 7.24 -10.45 -16.60
CA ALA A 24 7.28 -9.17 -15.90
C ALA A 24 8.61 -9.07 -15.15
N ASP A 25 9.38 -8.02 -15.47
CA ASP A 25 10.72 -7.79 -14.92
C ASP A 25 10.63 -7.88 -13.39
N ARG A 26 11.43 -8.76 -12.80
CA ARG A 26 11.41 -9.02 -11.36
C ARG A 26 11.59 -7.71 -10.58
N ARG A 27 12.33 -6.75 -11.13
CA ARG A 27 12.51 -5.41 -10.55
C ARG A 27 11.22 -4.58 -10.59
N ALA A 28 10.48 -4.61 -11.70
CA ALA A 28 9.21 -3.90 -11.84
C ALA A 28 8.14 -4.47 -10.89
N LEU A 29 8.10 -5.79 -10.73
CA LEU A 29 7.21 -6.45 -9.77
C LEU A 29 7.56 -6.07 -8.32
N ILE A 30 8.82 -6.13 -7.93
CA ILE A 30 9.25 -5.75 -6.58
C ILE A 30 8.91 -4.27 -6.31
N ARG A 31 9.13 -3.39 -7.28
CA ARG A 31 8.74 -1.96 -7.16
C ARG A 31 7.23 -1.79 -7.00
N ALA A 32 6.43 -2.47 -7.80
CA ALA A 32 4.97 -2.38 -7.72
C ALA A 32 4.42 -2.92 -6.39
N TYR A 33 4.84 -4.12 -5.98
CA TYR A 33 4.44 -4.70 -4.70
C TYR A 33 4.96 -3.87 -3.52
N GLY A 34 6.20 -3.38 -3.58
CA GLY A 34 6.77 -2.50 -2.55
C GLY A 34 6.05 -1.17 -2.43
N PHE A 35 5.70 -0.54 -3.56
CA PHE A 35 4.93 0.70 -3.57
C PHE A 35 3.52 0.49 -2.99
N ALA A 36 2.84 -0.60 -3.37
CA ALA A 36 1.55 -0.95 -2.80
C ALA A 36 1.64 -1.18 -1.28
N LEU A 37 2.67 -1.88 -0.79
CA LEU A 37 2.89 -2.06 0.64
C LEU A 37 3.11 -0.72 1.36
N ALA A 38 3.95 0.14 0.79
CA ALA A 38 4.20 1.47 1.35
C ALA A 38 2.91 2.30 1.43
N ALA A 39 2.08 2.29 0.38
CA ALA A 39 0.79 2.99 0.38
C ALA A 39 -0.16 2.46 1.46
N ILE A 40 -0.25 1.14 1.62
CA ILE A 40 -1.08 0.52 2.67
C ILE A 40 -0.60 0.93 4.06
N LEU A 41 0.71 0.88 4.30
CA LEU A 41 1.30 1.29 5.59
C LEU A 41 1.07 2.77 5.87
N VAL A 42 1.23 3.64 4.87
CA VAL A 42 0.94 5.08 5.03
C VAL A 42 -0.52 5.28 5.41
N ILE A 43 -1.47 4.68 4.68
CA ILE A 43 -2.90 4.85 4.97
C ILE A 43 -3.27 4.33 6.37
N ALA A 44 -2.70 3.18 6.77
CA ALA A 44 -3.00 2.58 8.07
C ALA A 44 -2.34 3.31 9.25
N LEU A 45 -1.12 3.82 9.07
CA LEU A 45 -0.34 4.47 10.14
C LEU A 45 -0.57 5.98 10.22
N PHE A 46 -1.02 6.62 9.14
CA PHE A 46 -1.25 8.07 9.10
C PHE A 46 -2.10 8.61 10.27
N PRO A 47 -3.28 8.04 10.59
CA PRO A 47 -4.08 8.56 11.71
C PRO A 47 -3.38 8.37 13.07
N ILE A 48 -2.61 7.29 13.22
CA ILE A 48 -1.84 7.03 14.45
C ILE A 48 -0.74 8.09 14.61
N LEU A 49 0.01 8.35 13.54
CA LEU A 49 1.08 9.35 13.54
C LEU A 49 0.53 10.77 13.77
N SER A 50 -0.64 11.08 13.22
CA SER A 50 -1.33 12.36 13.44
C SER A 50 -1.64 12.60 14.92
N VAL A 51 -2.29 11.63 15.58
CA VAL A 51 -2.64 11.75 17.01
C VAL A 51 -1.39 11.78 17.89
N ALA A 52 -0.40 10.92 17.58
CA ALA A 52 0.85 10.90 18.33
C ALA A 52 1.57 12.25 18.26
N ALA A 53 1.63 12.87 17.08
CA ALA A 53 2.20 14.20 16.92
C ALA A 53 1.43 15.26 17.71
N ALA A 54 0.10 15.22 17.69
CA ALA A 54 -0.73 16.14 18.48
C ALA A 54 -0.48 16.00 19.99
N GLY A 55 -0.41 14.75 20.48
CA GLY A 55 -0.12 14.48 21.89
C GLY A 55 1.26 14.98 22.32
N ILE A 56 2.29 14.74 21.50
CA ILE A 56 3.66 15.22 21.77
C ILE A 56 3.72 16.75 21.82
N VAL A 57 3.04 17.43 20.89
CA VAL A 57 3.01 18.90 20.85
C VAL A 57 2.24 19.47 22.05
N ALA A 58 1.10 18.87 22.42
CA ALA A 58 0.33 19.28 23.59
C ALA A 58 1.12 19.10 24.89
N ASP A 59 1.77 17.95 25.06
CA ASP A 59 2.59 17.62 26.24
C ASP A 59 3.78 18.57 26.35
N ALA A 60 4.48 18.83 25.25
CA ALA A 60 5.58 19.79 25.20
C ALA A 60 5.15 21.23 25.52
N ALA A 61 3.91 21.60 25.22
CA ALA A 61 3.32 22.90 25.53
C ALA A 61 2.65 22.97 26.91
N GLY A 62 2.50 21.85 27.61
CA GLY A 62 1.77 21.76 28.88
C GLY A 62 0.26 21.95 28.74
N CYS A 63 -0.30 21.71 27.55
CA CYS A 63 -1.71 21.87 27.25
C CYS A 63 -2.50 20.58 27.45
N ALA A 64 -3.75 20.70 27.91
CA ALA A 64 -4.68 19.57 27.93
C ALA A 64 -5.20 19.30 26.51
N LEU A 65 -4.90 18.10 25.99
CA LEU A 65 -5.50 17.59 24.76
C LEU A 65 -6.64 16.65 25.13
N ASN A 66 -7.85 16.92 24.64
CA ASN A 66 -8.98 16.02 24.80
C ASN A 66 -9.72 15.88 23.45
N GLU A 67 -10.39 14.75 23.23
CA GLU A 67 -11.20 14.53 22.02
C GLU A 67 -12.66 15.01 22.17
N ALA A 68 -13.08 15.40 23.38
CA ALA A 68 -14.47 15.77 23.71
C ALA A 68 -14.79 17.26 23.50
N SER A 69 -13.79 18.14 23.48
CA SER A 69 -13.90 19.59 23.44
C SER A 69 -12.58 20.26 23.06
N VAL A 70 -12.65 21.33 22.28
CA VAL A 70 -11.47 22.14 21.95
C VAL A 70 -10.99 22.89 23.20
N HIS A 71 -9.70 22.78 23.50
CA HIS A 71 -9.03 23.58 24.53
C HIS A 71 -8.00 24.52 23.90
N PRO A 72 -7.98 25.81 24.28
CA PRO A 72 -6.99 26.74 23.77
C PRO A 72 -5.59 26.30 24.20
N CYS A 73 -4.64 26.28 23.26
CA CYS A 73 -3.26 25.91 23.51
C CYS A 73 -2.32 26.91 22.86
N LEU A 74 -1.77 27.82 23.66
CA LEU A 74 -0.89 28.88 23.16
C LEU A 74 0.56 28.38 23.10
N ILE A 75 1.09 28.26 21.89
CA ILE A 75 2.50 27.95 21.64
C ILE A 75 3.13 29.18 20.99
N GLY A 76 4.01 29.86 21.73
CA GLY A 76 4.63 31.10 21.24
C GLY A 76 3.64 32.24 20.98
N GLY A 77 2.49 32.25 21.65
CA GLY A 77 1.44 33.27 21.51
C GLY A 77 0.42 33.01 20.40
N ILE A 78 0.55 31.90 19.65
CA ILE A 78 -0.44 31.45 18.66
C ILE A 78 -1.25 30.30 19.25
N ASP A 79 -2.57 30.34 19.09
CA ASP A 79 -3.47 29.27 19.53
C ASP A 79 -3.50 28.11 18.51
N PHE A 80 -3.01 26.95 18.95
CA PHE A 80 -3.03 25.71 18.17
C PHE A 80 -4.13 24.75 18.62
N GLY A 81 -4.98 25.13 19.58
CA GLY A 81 -5.99 24.27 20.19
C GLY A 81 -6.90 23.57 19.19
N GLU A 82 -7.41 24.33 18.20
CA GLU A 82 -8.27 23.77 17.13
C GLU A 82 -7.51 22.79 16.22
N THR A 83 -6.24 23.09 15.92
CA THR A 83 -5.42 22.22 15.06
C THR A 83 -5.10 20.90 15.77
N LEU A 84 -4.68 21.00 17.03
CA LEU A 84 -4.42 19.86 17.92
C LEU A 84 -5.66 18.99 18.08
N TYR A 85 -6.82 19.62 18.29
CA TYR A 85 -8.11 18.92 18.32
C TYR A 85 -8.41 18.20 17.02
N ALA A 86 -8.28 18.87 15.86
CA ALA A 86 -8.51 18.24 14.57
C ALA A 86 -7.59 17.03 14.35
N MET A 87 -6.31 17.13 14.73
CA MET A 87 -5.36 16.02 14.68
C MET A 87 -5.71 14.87 15.64
N GLY A 88 -6.27 15.19 16.81
CA GLY A 88 -6.82 14.22 17.76
C GLY A 88 -8.06 13.51 17.21
N VAL A 89 -8.96 14.24 16.54
CA VAL A 89 -10.16 13.69 15.92
C VAL A 89 -9.83 12.73 14.76
N LEU A 90 -8.71 12.96 14.05
CA LEU A 90 -8.20 11.98 13.08
C LEU A 90 -7.88 10.61 13.71
N GLY A 91 -7.70 10.54 15.03
CA GLY A 91 -7.62 9.29 15.78
C GLY A 91 -8.85 8.41 15.62
N TRP A 92 -10.04 8.98 15.45
CA TRP A 92 -11.25 8.20 15.20
C TRP A 92 -11.19 7.46 13.85
N LEU A 93 -10.46 8.01 12.88
CA LEU A 93 -10.21 7.29 11.62
C LEU A 93 -9.36 6.05 11.84
N MET A 94 -8.63 5.90 12.94
CA MET A 94 -7.90 4.68 13.30
C MET A 94 -8.84 3.47 13.38
N LEU A 95 -10.07 3.64 13.90
CA LEU A 95 -11.04 2.56 14.02
C LEU A 95 -11.44 1.97 12.65
N GLY A 96 -11.47 2.80 11.60
CA GLY A 96 -11.76 2.34 10.23
C GLY A 96 -10.51 1.99 9.43
N SER A 97 -9.45 2.78 9.55
CA SER A 97 -8.22 2.61 8.78
C SER A 97 -7.41 1.39 9.20
N LEU A 98 -7.43 0.98 10.47
CA LEU A 98 -6.78 -0.26 10.91
C LEU A 98 -7.41 -1.51 10.28
N PRO A 99 -8.73 -1.76 10.36
CA PRO A 99 -9.32 -2.94 9.75
C PRO A 99 -9.20 -2.90 8.22
N ILE A 100 -9.42 -1.73 7.60
CA ILE A 100 -9.25 -1.56 6.15
C ILE A 100 -7.80 -1.83 5.75
N GLY A 101 -6.83 -1.21 6.42
CA GLY A 101 -5.40 -1.41 6.18
C GLY A 101 -4.97 -2.86 6.38
N GLY A 102 -5.49 -3.54 7.42
CA GLY A 102 -5.27 -4.96 7.67
C GLY A 102 -5.81 -5.84 6.55
N LEU A 103 -7.03 -5.56 6.05
CA LEU A 103 -7.63 -6.29 4.92
C LEU A 103 -6.83 -6.09 3.63
N LEU A 104 -6.42 -4.85 3.33
CA LEU A 104 -5.56 -4.52 2.20
C LEU A 104 -4.21 -5.24 2.29
N LEU A 105 -3.59 -5.27 3.47
CA LEU A 105 -2.32 -5.94 3.70
C LEU A 105 -2.45 -7.46 3.56
N MET A 106 -3.54 -8.05 4.05
CA MET A 106 -3.87 -9.47 3.85
C MET A 106 -4.05 -9.79 2.35
N ALA A 107 -4.86 -9.01 1.63
CA ALA A 107 -5.08 -9.21 0.21
C ALA A 107 -3.77 -9.11 -0.60
N TRP A 108 -2.94 -8.12 -0.26
CA TRP A 108 -1.61 -7.95 -0.85
C TRP A 108 -0.70 -9.15 -0.60
N ALA A 109 -0.67 -9.66 0.65
CA ALA A 109 0.14 -10.82 1.03
C ALA A 109 -0.31 -12.09 0.30
N ILE A 110 -1.62 -12.32 0.21
CA ILE A 110 -2.20 -13.45 -0.54
C ILE A 110 -1.84 -13.34 -2.02
N ALA A 111 -1.98 -12.17 -2.63
CA ALA A 111 -1.64 -11.95 -4.04
C ALA A 111 -0.15 -12.19 -4.31
N LEU A 112 0.73 -11.70 -3.43
CA LEU A 112 2.17 -11.95 -3.52
C LEU A 112 2.49 -13.44 -3.40
N LEU A 113 1.90 -14.13 -2.41
CA LEU A 113 2.12 -15.55 -2.19
C LEU A 113 1.63 -16.38 -3.38
N ALA A 114 0.41 -16.12 -3.87
CA ALA A 114 -0.14 -16.77 -5.06
C ALA A 114 0.76 -16.57 -6.29
N HIS A 115 1.29 -15.36 -6.47
CA HIS A 115 2.21 -15.07 -7.57
C HIS A 115 3.53 -15.87 -7.42
N LEU A 116 4.09 -15.97 -6.22
CA LEU A 116 5.32 -16.73 -5.96
C LEU A 116 5.10 -18.24 -6.15
N LEU A 117 3.98 -18.78 -5.69
CA LEU A 117 3.63 -20.19 -5.84
C LEU A 117 3.43 -20.56 -7.32
N ARG A 118 2.72 -19.74 -8.10
CA ARG A 118 2.56 -19.94 -9.55
C ARG A 118 3.89 -19.94 -10.29
N ARG A 119 4.83 -19.06 -9.91
CA ARG A 119 6.18 -19.04 -10.48
C ARG A 119 6.94 -20.34 -10.15
N ARG A 120 6.93 -20.77 -8.89
CA ARG A 120 7.60 -22.02 -8.46
C ARG A 120 7.06 -23.26 -9.16
N ALA A 121 5.74 -23.36 -9.35
CA ALA A 121 5.11 -24.48 -10.05
C ALA A 121 5.50 -24.56 -11.53
N SER A 122 5.78 -23.40 -12.16
CA SER A 122 6.18 -23.31 -13.57
C SER A 122 7.64 -23.70 -13.81
N THR A 123 8.50 -23.59 -12.78
CA THR A 123 9.92 -23.97 -12.86
C THR A 123 10.16 -25.44 -12.52
N ARG A 124 9.17 -26.12 -11.90
CA ARG A 124 9.23 -27.55 -11.56
C ARG A 124 8.66 -28.48 -12.65
N ARG A 125 8.05 -27.95 -13.70
CA ARG A 125 7.62 -28.69 -14.89
C ARG A 125 8.60 -28.42 -16.02
#